data_AF-A0A7S3D8X5-F1
#
_entry.id   AF-A0A7S3D8X5-F1
#
_cell.length_a   1.000
_cell.length_b   1.000
_cell.length_c   1.000
_cell.angle_alpha   90.00
_cell.angle_beta   90.00
_cell.angle_gamma   90.00
#
_symmetry.space_group_name_H-M   'P 1'
#
loop_
_entity.id
_entity.type
_entity.pdbx_description
1 polymer ?
#
loop_
_entity_poly.entity_id
_entity_poly.type
_entity_poly.pdbx_seq_one_letter_code
_entity_poly.pdbx_strand_id
1 'polypeptide(L)'
;MEGESEEGGEEEEEVRRKRREGRDVFVYCTFSRPFKVDPSTWQVWMEVMKGVPSSVLMMLTWSGDEVEDRAVQSRWKAEAEMAGVNGSRLLFFPLAPFHSHLRSKSICDLYLDTLPFNGHGTIADTLFARVPVLTLPGERAHASRLGSAIALTAGCPHEAVAMDRRDYVKKGIKLGSDVSAYTRFRASFAFGRVINEEKSSISRLGNEKVWCDAFEMVARMRVELAALARPFLHFHTVAADRG
;
A
#
# COMPACT_ATOMS: atom_id res chain seq x y z
N MET A 1 18.27 21.72 -15.54
CA MET A 1 18.73 21.15 -14.26
C MET A 1 18.33 22.17 -13.20
N GLU A 2 17.04 22.23 -12.92
CA GLU A 2 16.48 23.14 -11.91
C GLU A 2 16.62 22.45 -10.57
N GLY A 3 17.11 23.17 -9.57
CA GLY A 3 17.39 22.64 -8.24
C GLY A 3 16.13 22.04 -7.64
N GLU A 4 16.14 20.72 -7.42
CA GLU A 4 15.18 20.07 -6.54
C GLU A 4 15.40 20.66 -5.15
N SER A 5 14.45 21.45 -4.65
CA SER A 5 14.47 21.89 -3.26
C SER A 5 14.41 20.64 -2.38
N GLU A 6 15.52 20.35 -1.70
CA GLU A 6 15.72 19.19 -0.82
C GLU A 6 14.96 19.30 0.51
N GLU A 7 14.22 20.38 0.74
CA GLU A 7 13.52 20.65 1.99
C GLU A 7 12.23 19.81 2.09
N GLY A 8 12.22 18.87 3.04
CA GLY A 8 11.02 18.13 3.41
C GLY A 8 10.00 19.06 4.05
N GLY A 9 8.70 18.81 3.84
CA GLY A 9 7.64 19.64 4.41
C GLY A 9 7.69 19.69 5.94
N GLU A 10 7.18 20.78 6.54
CA GLU A 10 7.22 21.06 7.99
C GLU A 10 6.79 19.87 8.85
N GLU A 11 5.78 19.12 8.41
CA GLU A 11 5.27 17.95 9.13
C GLU A 11 6.24 16.75 9.13
N GLU A 12 7.01 16.55 8.05
CA GLU A 12 8.04 15.50 7.98
C GLU A 12 9.21 15.84 8.89
N GLU A 13 9.59 17.11 8.93
CA GLU A 13 10.59 17.60 9.88
C GLU A 13 10.12 17.44 11.32
N GLU A 14 8.85 17.69 11.61
CA GLU A 14 8.29 17.50 12.95
C GLU A 14 8.37 16.02 13.39
N VAL A 15 8.00 15.08 12.52
CA VAL A 15 8.10 13.65 12.81
C VAL A 15 9.56 13.25 13.05
N ARG A 16 10.48 13.70 12.19
CA ARG A 16 11.92 13.44 12.36
C ARG A 16 12.46 14.03 13.65
N ARG A 17 12.03 15.25 14.00
CA ARG A 17 12.41 15.92 15.26
C ARG A 17 11.92 15.14 16.46
N LYS A 18 10.65 14.72 16.49
CA LYS A 18 10.09 13.89 17.59
C LYS A 18 10.89 12.61 17.79
N ARG A 19 11.26 11.92 16.70
CA ARG A 19 12.10 10.71 16.77
C ARG A 19 13.52 11.00 17.25
N ARG A 20 14.15 12.10 16.82
CA ARG A 20 15.49 12.53 17.31
C ARG A 20 15.48 12.88 18.80
N GLU A 21 14.38 13.40 19.31
CA GLU A 21 14.15 13.66 20.73
C GLU A 21 13.85 12.39 21.55
N GLY A 22 13.90 11.20 20.93
CA GLY A 22 13.62 9.93 21.59
C GLY A 22 12.14 9.70 21.89
N ARG A 23 11.23 10.48 21.30
CA ARG A 23 9.79 10.23 21.43
C ARG A 23 9.39 9.07 20.55
N ASP A 24 8.70 8.10 21.13
CA ASP A 24 8.13 6.98 20.40
C ASP A 24 6.85 7.43 19.69
N VAL A 25 6.98 7.76 18.40
CA VAL A 25 5.87 8.15 17.53
C VAL A 25 5.77 7.14 16.41
N PHE A 26 4.70 6.35 16.44
CA PHE A 26 4.38 5.42 15.37
C PHE A 26 3.66 6.14 14.23
N VAL A 27 4.18 6.04 13.03
CA VAL A 27 3.66 6.79 11.87
C VAL A 27 2.90 5.84 10.97
N TYR A 28 1.57 5.81 11.11
CA TYR A 28 0.72 5.22 10.09
C TYR A 28 0.68 6.11 8.86
N CYS A 29 0.48 5.53 7.69
CA CYS A 29 0.24 6.31 6.48
C CYS A 29 -0.83 5.73 5.59
N THR A 30 -1.50 6.61 4.86
CA THR A 30 -2.39 6.25 3.76
C THR A 30 -2.31 7.33 2.70
N PHE A 31 -1.46 7.07 1.71
CA PHE A 31 -1.30 7.91 0.52
C PHE A 31 -2.34 7.58 -0.54
N SER A 32 -3.54 7.15 -0.11
CA SER A 32 -4.65 6.84 -0.99
C SER A 32 -5.37 8.10 -1.42
N ARG A 33 -6.02 8.05 -2.59
CA ARG A 33 -6.90 9.14 -3.02
C ARG A 33 -8.13 9.22 -2.11
N PRO A 34 -8.64 10.42 -1.76
CA PRO A 34 -9.75 10.59 -0.83
C PRO A 34 -10.99 9.76 -1.20
N PHE A 35 -11.33 9.64 -2.48
CA PHE A 35 -12.49 8.87 -2.92
C PHE A 35 -12.41 7.36 -2.64
N LYS A 36 -11.24 6.81 -2.28
CA LYS A 36 -11.08 5.41 -1.87
C LYS A 36 -11.37 5.18 -0.40
N VAL A 37 -11.46 6.26 0.39
CA VAL A 37 -11.68 6.22 1.83
C VAL A 37 -13.17 6.40 2.07
N ASP A 38 -13.88 5.28 2.15
CA ASP A 38 -15.29 5.28 2.55
C ASP A 38 -15.43 5.38 4.08
N PRO A 39 -16.63 5.67 4.61
CA PRO A 39 -16.85 5.75 6.06
C PRO A 39 -16.43 4.49 6.81
N SER A 40 -16.57 3.32 6.19
CA SER A 40 -16.20 2.05 6.81
C SER A 40 -14.67 1.88 6.96
N THR A 41 -13.89 2.36 5.98
CA THR A 41 -12.43 2.41 6.05
C THR A 41 -11.98 3.46 7.05
N TRP A 42 -12.61 4.63 7.05
CA TRP A 42 -12.31 5.69 8.01
C TRP A 42 -12.50 5.21 9.45
N GLN A 43 -13.62 4.55 9.73
CA GLN A 43 -13.94 4.02 11.06
C GLN A 43 -12.85 3.08 11.59
N VAL A 44 -12.39 2.12 10.79
CA VAL A 44 -11.35 1.18 11.24
C VAL A 44 -10.01 1.87 11.48
N TRP A 45 -9.65 2.88 10.68
CA TRP A 45 -8.44 3.65 10.92
C TRP A 45 -8.54 4.47 12.20
N MET A 46 -9.69 5.07 12.48
CA MET A 46 -9.91 5.80 13.73
C MET A 46 -9.90 4.88 14.96
N GLU A 47 -10.41 3.65 14.85
CA GLU A 47 -10.27 2.64 15.90
C GLU A 47 -8.81 2.25 16.15
N VAL A 48 -8.01 2.07 15.09
CA VAL A 48 -6.55 1.83 15.21
C VAL A 48 -5.86 3.01 15.89
N MET A 49 -6.16 4.24 15.46
CA MET A 49 -5.58 5.47 16.02
C MET A 49 -5.96 5.68 17.49
N LYS A 50 -7.18 5.32 17.89
CA LYS A 50 -7.60 5.34 19.31
C LYS A 50 -6.83 4.33 20.15
N GLY A 51 -6.55 3.15 19.60
CA GLY A 51 -5.78 2.11 20.30
C GLY A 51 -4.28 2.41 20.44
N VAL A 52 -3.75 3.39 19.70
CA VAL A 52 -2.34 3.79 19.76
C VAL A 52 -2.22 5.31 19.95
N PRO A 53 -2.33 5.84 21.19
CA PRO A 53 -2.40 7.29 21.42
C PRO A 53 -1.18 8.09 20.94
N SER A 54 0.00 7.46 20.88
CA SER A 54 1.25 8.07 20.41
C SER A 54 1.41 8.10 18.89
N SER A 55 0.47 7.52 18.13
CA SER A 55 0.59 7.45 16.68
C SER A 55 0.06 8.70 15.97
N VAL A 56 0.56 8.92 14.75
CA VAL A 56 0.02 9.86 13.78
C VAL A 56 -0.43 9.12 12.52
N LEU A 57 -1.36 9.70 11.77
CA LEU A 57 -1.77 9.22 10.45
C LEU A 57 -1.37 10.24 9.39
N MET A 58 -0.49 9.82 8.51
CA MET A 58 0.03 10.63 7.41
C MET A 58 -0.78 10.39 6.14
N MET A 59 -1.28 11.46 5.53
CA MET A 59 -2.13 11.45 4.35
C MET A 59 -1.56 12.35 3.26
N LEU A 60 -1.91 12.09 2.00
CA LEU A 60 -1.61 13.00 0.90
C LEU A 60 -2.76 13.99 0.68
N THR A 61 -2.41 15.23 0.37
CA THR A 61 -3.29 16.12 -0.37
C THR A 61 -3.10 15.91 -1.87
N TRP A 62 -4.15 16.16 -2.65
CA TRP A 62 -4.22 15.72 -4.05
C TRP A 62 -4.60 16.82 -5.04
N SER A 63 -5.07 17.98 -4.57
CA SER A 63 -5.52 19.03 -5.49
C SER A 63 -4.33 19.78 -6.10
N GLY A 64 -3.25 19.96 -5.32
CA GLY A 64 -2.14 20.86 -5.69
C GLY A 64 -2.51 22.34 -5.57
N ASP A 65 -3.73 22.65 -5.15
CA ASP A 65 -4.19 24.00 -4.79
C ASP A 65 -4.23 24.13 -3.27
N GLU A 66 -3.54 25.12 -2.73
CA GLU A 66 -3.42 25.26 -1.28
C GLU A 66 -4.75 25.54 -0.57
N VAL A 67 -5.70 26.22 -1.24
CA VAL A 67 -6.99 26.58 -0.63
C VAL A 67 -7.88 25.35 -0.56
N GLU A 68 -7.97 24.58 -1.64
CA GLU A 68 -8.70 23.32 -1.68
C GLU A 68 -8.09 22.31 -0.71
N ASP A 69 -6.77 22.17 -0.69
CA ASP A 69 -6.07 21.27 0.22
C ASP A 69 -6.36 21.64 1.68
N ARG A 70 -6.25 22.92 2.07
CA ARG A 70 -6.60 23.36 3.44
C ARG A 70 -8.04 23.03 3.82
N ALA A 71 -8.99 23.19 2.89
CA ALA A 71 -10.39 22.85 3.13
C ALA A 71 -10.59 21.33 3.33
N VAL A 72 -9.93 20.50 2.53
CA VAL A 72 -9.97 19.03 2.66
C VAL A 72 -9.31 18.59 3.97
N GLN A 73 -8.16 19.15 4.33
CA GLN A 73 -7.49 18.87 5.60
C GLN A 73 -8.38 19.18 6.81
N SER A 74 -9.03 20.35 6.80
CA SER A 74 -9.94 20.76 7.87
C SER A 74 -11.09 19.77 8.06
N ARG A 75 -11.68 19.29 6.96
CA ARG A 75 -12.74 18.25 7.00
C ARG A 75 -12.24 16.95 7.61
N TRP A 76 -11.10 16.45 7.18
CA TRP A 76 -10.52 15.23 7.75
C TRP A 76 -10.23 15.35 9.25
N LYS A 77 -9.71 16.50 9.69
CA LYS A 77 -9.46 16.78 11.10
C LYS A 77 -10.76 16.80 11.91
N ALA A 78 -11.81 17.45 11.42
CA ALA A 78 -13.13 17.44 12.05
C ALA A 78 -13.73 16.03 12.13
N GLU A 79 -13.62 15.22 11.08
CA GLU A 79 -14.08 13.82 11.07
C GLU A 79 -13.31 12.94 12.07
N ALA A 80 -12.01 13.19 12.26
CA ALA A 80 -11.23 12.50 13.28
C ALA A 80 -11.68 12.88 14.69
N GLU A 81 -11.93 14.18 14.93
CA GLU A 81 -12.41 14.68 16.22
C GLU A 81 -13.77 14.10 16.59
N MET A 82 -14.70 14.03 15.63
CA MET A 82 -15.99 13.36 15.81
C MET A 82 -15.83 11.86 16.13
N ALA A 83 -14.78 11.23 15.60
CA ALA A 83 -14.43 9.85 15.93
C ALA A 83 -13.64 9.71 17.25
N GLY A 84 -13.34 10.79 17.97
CA GLY A 84 -12.60 10.78 19.23
C GLY A 84 -11.08 10.69 19.07
N VAL A 85 -10.55 11.08 17.91
CA VAL A 85 -9.11 11.21 17.64
C VAL A 85 -8.78 12.69 17.46
N ASN A 86 -7.78 13.20 18.18
CA ASN A 86 -7.37 14.60 18.02
C ASN A 86 -6.90 14.89 16.57
N GLY A 87 -7.50 15.89 15.91
CA GLY A 87 -7.20 16.23 14.52
C GLY A 87 -5.75 16.60 14.24
N SER A 88 -4.98 17.07 15.25
CA SER A 88 -3.54 17.31 15.11
C SER A 88 -2.70 16.05 14.88
N ARG A 89 -3.30 14.86 15.08
CA ARG A 89 -2.66 13.57 14.77
C ARG A 89 -2.77 13.18 13.30
N LEU A 90 -3.53 13.95 12.50
CA LEU A 90 -3.55 13.83 11.05
C LEU A 90 -2.54 14.81 10.44
N LEU A 91 -1.56 14.26 9.74
CA LEU A 91 -0.53 14.99 9.03
C LEU A 91 -0.81 14.88 7.52
N PHE A 92 -0.71 15.98 6.80
CA PHE A 92 -0.99 16.10 5.38
C PHE A 92 0.21 16.58 4.56
N PHE A 93 0.56 15.78 3.57
CA PHE A 93 1.69 16.01 2.68
C PHE A 93 1.22 16.41 1.29
N PRO A 94 1.79 17.46 0.69
CA PRO A 94 1.47 17.83 -0.68
C PRO A 94 1.99 16.77 -1.66
N LEU A 95 1.45 16.81 -2.88
CA LEU A 95 2.04 16.09 -4.00
C LEU A 95 3.47 16.59 -4.22
N ALA A 96 4.38 15.65 -4.46
CA ALA A 96 5.79 15.92 -4.69
C ALA A 96 6.30 15.08 -5.87
N PRO A 97 7.40 15.48 -6.53
CA PRO A 97 8.09 14.64 -7.50
C PRO A 97 8.44 13.27 -6.92
N PHE A 98 8.54 12.26 -7.78
CA PHE A 98 8.63 10.84 -7.37
C PHE A 98 9.70 10.57 -6.28
N HIS A 99 10.93 11.10 -6.44
CA HIS A 99 11.99 10.88 -5.46
C HIS A 99 11.70 11.52 -4.10
N SER A 100 11.18 12.74 -4.09
CA SER A 100 10.75 13.40 -2.86
C SER A 100 9.56 12.67 -2.22
N HIS A 101 8.63 12.17 -3.03
CA HIS A 101 7.52 11.35 -2.55
C HIS A 101 8.02 10.08 -1.84
N LEU A 102 8.94 9.32 -2.45
CA LEU A 102 9.53 8.13 -1.82
C LEU A 102 10.26 8.46 -0.50
N ARG A 103 11.00 9.57 -0.45
CA ARG A 103 11.67 10.04 0.78
C ARG A 103 10.65 10.33 1.89
N SER A 104 9.58 11.07 1.59
CA SER A 104 8.52 11.33 2.57
C SER A 104 7.78 10.07 2.99
N LYS A 105 7.60 9.07 2.11
CA LYS A 105 7.04 7.77 2.53
C LYS A 105 7.96 7.04 3.50
N SER A 106 9.28 7.14 3.34
CA SER A 106 10.24 6.36 4.13
C SER A 106 10.23 6.66 5.64
N ILE A 107 9.64 7.80 6.06
CA ILE A 107 9.46 8.10 7.47
C ILE A 107 8.30 7.32 8.10
N CYS A 108 7.42 6.70 7.31
CA CYS A 108 6.29 5.95 7.82
C CYS A 108 6.68 4.55 8.31
N ASP A 109 5.93 4.04 9.28
CA ASP A 109 6.13 2.71 9.87
C ASP A 109 5.23 1.66 9.23
N LEU A 110 3.95 1.99 9.02
CA LEU A 110 2.98 1.04 8.49
C LEU A 110 1.96 1.75 7.59
N TYR A 111 1.79 1.24 6.38
CA TYR A 111 0.73 1.70 5.49
C TYR A 111 -0.59 0.99 5.79
N LEU A 112 -1.63 1.78 6.01
CA LEU A 112 -3.00 1.33 6.22
C LEU A 112 -3.74 1.34 4.88
N ASP A 113 -4.00 0.16 4.33
CA ASP A 113 -4.73 0.00 3.08
C ASP A 113 -6.23 0.35 3.21
N THR A 114 -6.86 0.67 2.08
CA THR A 114 -8.29 0.99 1.95
C THR A 114 -9.12 -0.27 1.65
N LEU A 115 -10.31 -0.41 2.24
CA LEU A 115 -10.96 -1.74 2.39
C LEU A 115 -12.06 -2.14 1.39
N PRO A 116 -12.73 -1.26 0.62
CA PRO A 116 -13.48 -1.71 -0.55
C PRO A 116 -12.64 -1.68 -1.84
N PHE A 117 -11.67 -0.75 -1.91
CA PHE A 117 -10.81 -0.55 -3.06
C PHE A 117 -9.37 -0.41 -2.57
N ASN A 118 -8.60 -1.50 -2.61
CA ASN A 118 -7.22 -1.47 -2.14
C ASN A 118 -6.36 -0.48 -2.95
N GLY A 119 -5.21 -0.15 -2.38
CA GLY A 119 -4.10 0.41 -3.12
C GLY A 119 -3.61 -0.55 -4.20
N HIS A 120 -3.14 0.03 -5.30
CA HIS A 120 -2.46 -0.68 -6.38
C HIS A 120 -1.05 -0.08 -6.50
N GLY A 121 -0.87 0.89 -7.39
CA GLY A 121 0.37 1.67 -7.50
C GLY A 121 0.79 2.30 -6.17
N THR A 122 -0.16 2.83 -5.39
CA THR A 122 0.15 3.41 -4.07
C THR A 122 0.83 2.43 -3.13
N ILE A 123 0.40 1.16 -3.09
CA ILE A 123 1.04 0.12 -2.26
C ILE A 123 2.42 -0.19 -2.82
N ALA A 124 2.56 -0.33 -4.14
CA ALA A 124 3.86 -0.57 -4.76
C ALA A 124 4.87 0.54 -4.40
N ASP A 125 4.51 1.81 -4.56
CA ASP A 125 5.36 2.95 -4.20
C ASP A 125 5.75 2.94 -2.71
N THR A 126 4.81 2.63 -1.83
CA THR A 126 5.04 2.51 -0.39
C THR A 126 6.03 1.39 -0.07
N LEU A 127 5.92 0.25 -0.75
CA LEU A 127 6.87 -0.87 -0.62
C LEU A 127 8.25 -0.50 -1.15
N PHE A 128 8.35 0.27 -2.25
CA PHE A 128 9.61 0.84 -2.75
C PHE A 128 10.25 1.79 -1.74
N ALA A 129 9.45 2.54 -0.99
CA ALA A 129 9.90 3.35 0.15
C ALA A 129 10.23 2.51 1.41
N ARG A 130 10.22 1.18 1.30
CA ARG A 130 10.49 0.21 2.38
C ARG A 130 9.49 0.27 3.53
N VAL A 131 8.25 0.69 3.29
CA VAL A 131 7.19 0.69 4.31
C VAL A 131 6.31 -0.55 4.11
N PRO A 132 6.17 -1.43 5.12
CA PRO A 132 5.26 -2.57 5.03
C PRO A 132 3.80 -2.11 5.05
N VAL A 133 2.91 -2.99 4.61
CA VAL A 133 1.48 -2.70 4.40
C VAL A 133 0.63 -3.59 5.30
N LEU A 134 -0.47 -3.05 5.84
CA LEU A 134 -1.57 -3.80 6.44
C LEU A 134 -2.80 -3.67 5.54
N THR A 135 -3.32 -4.80 5.06
CA THR A 135 -4.42 -4.88 4.09
C THR A 135 -5.46 -5.92 4.49
N LEU A 136 -6.69 -5.76 3.99
CA LEU A 136 -7.77 -6.74 4.13
C LEU A 136 -8.32 -7.05 2.73
N PRO A 137 -8.20 -8.30 2.23
CA PRO A 137 -8.80 -8.70 0.98
C PRO A 137 -10.32 -8.77 1.12
N GLY A 138 -11.05 -8.14 0.21
CA GLY A 138 -12.48 -8.31 0.06
C GLY A 138 -12.86 -9.62 -0.65
N GLU A 139 -14.15 -9.94 -0.61
CA GLU A 139 -14.66 -11.21 -1.11
C GLU A 139 -15.01 -11.18 -2.60
N ARG A 140 -15.58 -10.07 -3.09
CA ARG A 140 -16.30 -10.04 -4.38
C ARG A 140 -15.58 -9.30 -5.49
N ALA A 141 -14.95 -8.17 -5.19
CA ALA A 141 -14.34 -7.32 -6.21
C ALA A 141 -12.85 -7.62 -6.35
N HIS A 142 -12.37 -7.79 -7.58
CA HIS A 142 -10.93 -7.97 -7.85
C HIS A 142 -10.09 -6.83 -7.25
N ALA A 143 -10.55 -5.57 -7.39
CA ALA A 143 -9.91 -4.39 -6.82
C ALA A 143 -9.84 -4.37 -5.28
N SER A 144 -10.62 -5.21 -4.60
CA SER A 144 -10.58 -5.35 -3.14
C SER A 144 -9.59 -6.40 -2.66
N ARG A 145 -8.91 -7.12 -3.56
CA ARG A 145 -7.97 -8.21 -3.21
C ARG A 145 -6.52 -7.92 -3.60
N LEU A 146 -6.30 -6.95 -4.47
CA LEU A 146 -4.97 -6.71 -5.04
C LEU A 146 -3.95 -6.25 -3.99
N GLY A 147 -4.38 -5.54 -2.94
CA GLY A 147 -3.49 -5.13 -1.87
C GLY A 147 -2.81 -6.32 -1.20
N SER A 148 -3.57 -7.37 -0.90
CA SER A 148 -3.04 -8.62 -0.33
C SER A 148 -2.08 -9.35 -1.27
N ALA A 149 -2.41 -9.43 -2.56
CA ALA A 149 -1.57 -10.08 -3.55
C ALA A 149 -0.23 -9.35 -3.72
N ILE A 150 -0.27 -8.01 -3.80
CA ILE A 150 0.93 -7.17 -3.91
C ILE A 150 1.77 -7.30 -2.64
N ALA A 151 1.18 -7.16 -1.46
CA ALA A 151 1.89 -7.24 -0.18
C ALA A 151 2.61 -8.59 0.00
N LEU A 152 1.93 -9.71 -0.26
CA LEU A 152 2.53 -11.05 -0.13
C LEU A 152 3.63 -11.27 -1.19
N THR A 153 3.39 -10.87 -2.44
CA THR A 153 4.40 -10.98 -3.51
C THR A 153 5.63 -10.09 -3.22
N ALA A 154 5.41 -8.98 -2.51
CA ALA A 154 6.44 -8.06 -2.06
C ALA A 154 7.24 -8.55 -0.84
N GLY A 155 6.90 -9.72 -0.28
CA GLY A 155 7.57 -10.27 0.89
C GLY A 155 7.16 -9.62 2.21
N CYS A 156 5.95 -9.03 2.30
CA CYS A 156 5.33 -8.76 3.59
C CYS A 156 4.98 -10.08 4.28
N PRO A 157 5.10 -10.18 5.61
CA PRO A 157 4.69 -11.38 6.34
C PRO A 157 3.18 -11.60 6.23
N HIS A 158 2.69 -12.83 6.38
CA HIS A 158 1.25 -13.13 6.34
C HIS A 158 0.42 -12.32 7.36
N GLU A 159 1.04 -11.89 8.46
CA GLU A 159 0.44 -10.99 9.45
C GLU A 159 -0.01 -9.65 8.87
N ALA A 160 0.53 -9.23 7.71
CA ALA A 160 0.13 -8.05 6.95
C ALA A 160 -1.27 -8.16 6.34
N VAL A 161 -1.82 -9.36 6.24
CA VAL A 161 -3.13 -9.61 5.64
C VAL A 161 -4.13 -9.93 6.76
N ALA A 162 -5.08 -9.02 6.98
CA ALA A 162 -6.17 -9.20 7.93
C ALA A 162 -7.23 -10.19 7.41
N MET A 163 -7.92 -10.86 8.32
CA MET A 163 -9.01 -11.80 7.98
C MET A 163 -10.37 -11.11 7.88
N ASP A 164 -10.58 -10.10 8.72
CA ASP A 164 -11.78 -9.26 8.75
C ASP A 164 -11.41 -7.87 9.32
N ARG A 165 -12.40 -6.99 9.45
CA ARG A 165 -12.19 -5.62 9.97
C ARG A 165 -11.72 -5.61 11.43
N ARG A 166 -12.19 -6.53 12.26
CA ARG A 166 -11.81 -6.62 13.67
C ARG A 166 -10.36 -7.07 13.80
N ASP A 167 -9.94 -8.04 13.00
CA ASP A 167 -8.56 -8.49 12.90
C ASP A 167 -7.65 -7.39 12.33
N TYR A 168 -8.12 -6.61 11.34
CA TYR A 168 -7.40 -5.45 10.82
C TYR A 168 -7.11 -4.43 11.93
N VAL A 169 -8.14 -4.04 12.71
CA VAL A 169 -7.98 -3.11 13.83
C VAL A 169 -7.03 -3.68 14.88
N LYS A 170 -7.21 -4.94 15.28
CA LYS A 170 -6.36 -5.63 16.25
C LYS A 170 -4.89 -5.66 15.81
N LYS A 171 -4.63 -5.99 14.54
CA LYS A 171 -3.28 -6.02 13.97
C LYS A 171 -2.66 -4.64 13.90
N GLY A 172 -3.42 -3.63 13.43
CA GLY A 172 -2.98 -2.24 13.42
C GLY A 172 -2.52 -1.79 14.80
N ILE A 173 -3.39 -1.95 15.81
CA ILE A 173 -3.07 -1.59 17.21
C ILE A 173 -1.86 -2.34 17.72
N LYS A 174 -1.79 -3.66 17.52
CA LYS A 174 -0.66 -4.48 18.00
C LYS A 174 0.65 -4.01 17.39
N LEU A 175 0.68 -3.71 16.10
CA LEU A 175 1.89 -3.23 15.42
C LEU A 175 2.27 -1.81 15.87
N GLY A 176 1.31 -0.92 16.13
CA GLY A 176 1.63 0.42 16.59
C GLY A 176 1.95 0.58 18.08
N SER A 177 1.59 -0.40 18.92
CA SER A 177 1.76 -0.32 20.39
C SER A 177 2.78 -1.29 20.97
N ASP A 178 3.15 -2.37 20.27
CA ASP A 178 4.18 -3.32 20.70
C ASP A 178 5.41 -3.21 19.79
N VAL A 179 6.42 -2.49 20.29
CA VAL A 179 7.72 -2.29 19.61
C VAL A 179 8.38 -3.62 19.24
N SER A 180 8.27 -4.65 20.09
CA SER A 180 8.86 -5.96 19.81
C SER A 180 8.10 -6.69 18.70
N ALA A 181 6.77 -6.63 18.70
CA ALA A 181 5.96 -7.18 17.61
C ALA A 181 6.26 -6.48 16.28
N TYR A 182 6.30 -5.15 16.27
CA TYR A 182 6.63 -4.39 15.06
C TYR A 182 8.05 -4.66 14.57
N THR A 183 9.03 -4.75 15.47
CA THR A 183 10.41 -5.07 15.09
C THR A 183 10.50 -6.43 14.39
N ARG A 184 9.82 -7.46 14.91
CA ARG A 184 9.75 -8.79 14.26
C ARG A 184 9.04 -8.74 12.91
N PHE A 185 7.91 -8.05 12.84
CA PHE A 185 7.14 -7.85 11.62
C PHE A 185 7.98 -7.16 10.54
N ARG A 186 8.66 -6.06 10.91
CA ARG A 186 9.53 -5.26 10.03
C ARG A 186 10.79 -6.01 9.62
N ALA A 187 11.35 -6.85 10.49
CA ALA A 187 12.50 -7.70 10.17
C ALA A 187 12.15 -8.78 9.14
N SER A 188 10.92 -9.30 9.20
CA SER A 188 10.39 -10.30 8.25
C SER A 188 10.07 -9.70 6.88
N PHE A 189 9.90 -8.38 6.78
CA PHE A 189 9.69 -7.69 5.52
C PHE A 189 10.97 -7.65 4.67
N ALA A 190 10.94 -8.40 3.56
CA ALA A 190 12.11 -8.71 2.73
C ALA A 190 12.10 -8.03 1.34
N PHE A 191 11.32 -6.96 1.15
CA PHE A 191 11.31 -6.25 -0.13
C PHE A 191 12.69 -5.69 -0.45
N GLY A 192 13.27 -6.09 -1.59
CA GLY A 192 14.55 -5.56 -2.10
C GLY A 192 15.77 -5.81 -1.20
N ARG A 193 15.79 -6.87 -0.38
CA ARG A 193 17.03 -7.32 0.29
C ARG A 193 17.73 -8.33 -0.63
N VAL A 194 18.90 -7.98 -1.16
CA VAL A 194 19.80 -8.96 -1.80
C VAL A 194 20.40 -9.80 -0.68
N ILE A 195 19.97 -11.06 -0.56
CA ILE A 195 20.52 -12.03 0.39
C ILE A 195 21.23 -13.10 -0.42
N ASN A 196 22.40 -12.76 -1.00
CA ASN A 196 23.23 -13.60 -1.86
C ASN A 196 22.57 -14.17 -3.13
N GLU A 197 23.36 -14.33 -4.20
CA GLU A 197 22.93 -14.83 -5.52
C GLU A 197 22.32 -16.24 -5.46
N GLU A 198 22.64 -17.05 -4.45
CA GLU A 198 22.19 -18.45 -4.34
C GLU A 198 20.98 -18.69 -3.40
N LYS A 199 20.62 -17.72 -2.54
CA LYS A 199 19.48 -17.85 -1.59
C LYS A 199 18.66 -16.57 -1.48
N SER A 200 18.45 -15.92 -2.61
CA SER A 200 17.63 -14.73 -2.69
C SER A 200 16.16 -15.09 -2.41
N SER A 201 15.68 -14.79 -1.20
CA SER A 201 14.26 -14.55 -0.92
C SER A 201 13.84 -13.15 -1.41
N ILE A 202 14.37 -12.72 -2.56
CA ILE A 202 14.05 -11.42 -3.14
C ILE A 202 12.59 -11.48 -3.57
N SER A 203 11.79 -10.57 -3.03
CA SER A 203 10.45 -10.27 -3.51
C SER A 203 10.43 -10.18 -5.03
N ARG A 204 9.62 -11.01 -5.68
CA ARG A 204 9.49 -11.03 -7.15
C ARG A 204 8.95 -9.71 -7.71
N LEU A 205 8.24 -8.93 -6.88
CA LEU A 205 7.59 -7.69 -7.32
C LEU A 205 8.58 -6.68 -7.92
N GLY A 206 9.81 -6.59 -7.40
CA GLY A 206 10.84 -5.67 -7.90
C GLY A 206 11.83 -6.29 -8.90
N ASN A 207 11.61 -7.54 -9.33
CA ASN A 207 12.50 -8.24 -10.25
C ASN A 207 11.90 -8.27 -11.67
N GLU A 208 12.28 -7.28 -12.48
CA GLU A 208 11.81 -7.13 -13.86
C GLU A 208 12.02 -8.38 -14.72
N LYS A 209 13.17 -9.06 -14.56
CA LYS A 209 13.49 -10.27 -15.32
C LYS A 209 12.49 -11.39 -15.02
N VAL A 210 12.19 -11.62 -13.73
CA VAL A 210 11.22 -12.65 -13.32
C VAL A 210 9.82 -12.35 -13.89
N TRP A 211 9.43 -11.07 -13.95
CA TRP A 211 8.16 -10.67 -14.58
C TRP A 211 8.15 -10.92 -16.10
N CYS A 212 9.20 -10.50 -16.81
CA CYS A 212 9.32 -10.70 -18.24
C CYS A 212 9.32 -12.19 -18.59
N ASP A 213 10.15 -13.01 -17.91
CA ASP A 213 10.23 -14.45 -18.13
C ASP A 213 8.85 -15.12 -17.93
N ALA A 214 8.13 -14.77 -16.85
CA ALA A 214 6.82 -15.33 -16.56
C ALA A 214 5.76 -14.89 -17.59
N PHE A 215 5.79 -13.62 -18.01
CA PHE A 215 4.87 -13.10 -19.03
C PHE A 215 5.09 -13.79 -20.38
N GLU A 216 6.35 -13.92 -20.81
CA GLU A 216 6.72 -14.63 -22.04
C GLU A 216 6.26 -16.08 -22.01
N MET A 217 6.45 -16.78 -20.87
CA MET A 217 5.97 -18.16 -20.71
C MET A 217 4.46 -18.27 -20.93
N VAL A 218 3.66 -17.40 -20.29
CA VAL A 218 2.19 -17.39 -20.45
C VAL A 218 1.80 -17.06 -21.88
N ALA A 219 2.49 -16.12 -22.53
CA ALA A 219 2.25 -15.77 -23.93
C ALA A 219 2.53 -16.96 -24.86
N ARG A 220 3.65 -17.67 -24.68
CA ARG A 220 3.99 -18.87 -25.45
C ARG A 220 2.95 -19.97 -25.28
N MET A 221 2.56 -20.27 -24.04
CA MET A 221 1.51 -21.26 -23.74
C MET A 221 0.18 -20.92 -24.44
N ARG A 222 -0.21 -19.65 -24.48
CA ARG A 222 -1.42 -19.22 -25.20
C ARG A 222 -1.32 -19.45 -26.71
N VAL A 223 -0.16 -19.17 -27.32
CA VAL A 223 0.06 -19.43 -28.74
C VAL A 223 0.04 -20.92 -29.05
N GLU A 224 0.69 -21.74 -28.23
CA GLU A 224 0.71 -23.21 -28.37
C GLU A 224 -0.69 -23.81 -28.23
N LEU A 225 -1.46 -23.39 -27.20
CA LEU A 225 -2.86 -23.81 -27.04
C LEU A 225 -3.73 -23.42 -28.23
N ALA A 226 -3.57 -22.20 -28.75
CA ALA A 226 -4.30 -21.75 -29.93
C ALA A 226 -3.94 -22.58 -31.17
N ALA A 227 -2.67 -22.98 -31.34
CA ALA A 227 -2.24 -23.84 -32.43
C ALA A 227 -2.82 -25.26 -32.31
N LEU A 228 -2.88 -25.81 -31.09
CA LEU A 228 -3.48 -27.12 -30.81
C LEU A 228 -5.01 -27.15 -30.95
N ALA A 229 -5.68 -26.00 -30.81
CA ALA A 229 -7.13 -25.89 -30.98
C ALA A 229 -7.58 -25.75 -32.46
N ARG A 230 -6.66 -25.41 -33.38
CA ARG A 230 -6.97 -25.24 -34.82
C ARG A 230 -7.53 -26.49 -35.53
N PRO A 231 -7.13 -27.74 -35.23
CA PRO A 231 -7.70 -28.93 -35.88
C PRO A 231 -9.19 -29.14 -35.62
N PHE A 232 -9.78 -28.54 -34.59
CA PHE A 232 -11.20 -28.71 -34.24
C PHE A 232 -12.15 -27.72 -34.94
N LEU A 233 -11.62 -26.66 -35.56
CA LEU A 233 -12.42 -25.64 -36.25
C LEU A 233 -12.59 -25.90 -37.76
N HIS A 234 -12.01 -26.97 -38.30
CA HIS A 234 -12.13 -27.34 -39.73
C HIS A 234 -13.07 -28.52 -40.01
N PHE A 235 -13.68 -29.14 -38.98
CA PHE A 235 -14.62 -30.25 -39.19
C PHE A 235 -16.08 -29.82 -39.42
N HIS A 236 -16.40 -28.52 -39.39
CA HIS A 236 -17.78 -28.04 -39.56
C HIS A 236 -18.08 -27.34 -40.90
N THR A 237 -17.14 -27.26 -41.84
CA THR A 237 -17.37 -26.58 -43.12
C THR A 237 -17.40 -27.47 -44.37
N VAL A 238 -17.33 -28.81 -44.24
CA VAL A 238 -17.30 -29.72 -45.41
C VAL A 238 -18.58 -30.58 -45.55
N ALA A 239 -19.63 -30.32 -44.76
CA ALA A 239 -20.88 -31.11 -44.82
C ALA A 239 -22.10 -30.39 -45.45
N ALA A 240 -21.94 -29.19 -46.01
CA ALA A 240 -23.08 -28.39 -46.50
C ALA A 240 -23.20 -28.29 -48.04
N ASP A 241 -22.30 -28.91 -48.84
CA ASP A 241 -22.27 -28.77 -50.31
C ASP A 241 -22.52 -30.09 -51.08
N ARG A 242 -23.28 -31.03 -50.49
CA ARG A 242 -23.78 -32.20 -51.23
C ARG A 242 -25.24 -32.46 -50.89
N GLY A 243 -26.14 -31.91 -51.72
CA GLY A 243 -27.58 -32.14 -51.69
C GLY A 243 -28.30 -31.32 -52.74
#